data_AF-A0A1F9CM39-F1
#
_entry.id   AF-A0A1F9CM39-F1
#
_cell.length_a   1.000
_cell.length_b   1.000
_cell.length_c   1.000
_cell.angle_alpha   90.00
_cell.angle_beta   90.00
_cell.angle_gamma   90.00
#
_symmetry.space_group_name_H-M   'P 1'
#
loop_
_entity.id
_entity.type
_entity.pdbx_description
1 polymer ?
#
loop_
_entity_poly.entity_id
_entity_poly.type
_entity_poly.pdbx_seq_one_letter_code
_entity_poly.pdbx_strand_id
1 'polypeptide(L)'
;MEKLSEPDKEIASRVLQEVGFKERIVGYQMRERSGPMVKSLYSFEEVVDFLNDTFPVLKFDELKRWLQVVMKDEELALKVEEAVEQGHTDYERTRLIRDLMGERLVQCKNARRSMA
;
A
#
# COMPACT_ATOMS: atom_id res chain seq x y z
N MET A 1 -6.96 -15.98 0.50
CA MET A 1 -6.83 -14.98 -0.56
C MET A 1 -6.18 -15.61 -1.76
N GLU A 2 -6.72 -15.36 -2.94
CA GLU A 2 -6.05 -15.68 -4.20
C GLU A 2 -4.78 -14.83 -4.33
N LYS A 3 -3.76 -15.38 -4.99
CA LYS A 3 -2.52 -14.65 -5.29
C LYS A 3 -2.79 -13.55 -6.32
N LEU A 4 -2.03 -12.48 -6.24
CA LEU A 4 -2.05 -11.40 -7.21
C LEU A 4 -1.47 -11.87 -8.54
N SER A 5 -2.05 -11.41 -9.64
CA SER A 5 -1.45 -11.63 -10.96
C SER A 5 -0.09 -10.91 -11.08
N GLU A 6 0.75 -11.37 -12.00
CA GLU A 6 2.04 -10.71 -12.26
C GLU A 6 1.79 -9.30 -12.82
N PRO A 7 2.42 -8.25 -12.26
CA PRO A 7 2.19 -6.89 -12.66
C PRO A 7 2.77 -6.63 -14.06
N ASP A 8 2.14 -5.73 -14.79
CA ASP A 8 2.73 -5.22 -16.02
C ASP A 8 3.94 -4.31 -15.74
N LYS A 9 4.67 -3.95 -16.79
CA LYS A 9 5.87 -3.10 -16.67
C LYS A 9 5.56 -1.68 -16.19
N GLU A 10 4.39 -1.14 -16.52
CA GLU A 10 4.01 0.21 -16.11
C GLU A 10 3.71 0.26 -14.61
N ILE A 11 2.90 -0.68 -14.11
CA ILE A 11 2.60 -0.87 -12.68
C ILE A 11 3.90 -1.10 -11.92
N ALA A 12 4.78 -1.99 -12.41
CA ALA A 12 6.07 -2.23 -11.77
C ALA A 12 6.93 -0.95 -11.71
N SER A 13 6.94 -0.14 -12.77
CA SER A 13 7.64 1.15 -12.76
C SER A 13 7.05 2.11 -11.73
N ARG A 14 5.71 2.23 -11.66
CA ARG A 14 5.02 3.15 -10.74
C ARG A 14 5.21 2.75 -9.28
N VAL A 15 5.06 1.46 -8.97
CA VAL A 15 5.23 0.90 -7.61
C VAL A 15 6.65 1.12 -7.10
N LEU A 16 7.66 1.10 -7.98
CA LEU A 16 9.06 1.27 -7.61
C LEU A 16 9.55 2.73 -7.67
N GLN A 17 8.68 3.68 -8.02
CA GLN A 17 8.99 5.10 -8.07
C GLN A 17 8.39 5.87 -6.89
N GLU A 18 8.99 7.01 -6.60
CA GLU A 18 8.41 8.00 -5.70
C GLU A 18 7.38 8.86 -6.46
N VAL A 19 6.35 9.30 -5.74
CA VAL A 19 5.29 10.17 -6.26
C VAL A 19 5.47 11.60 -5.76
N GLY A 20 4.87 12.55 -6.48
CA GLY A 20 4.94 13.96 -6.10
C GLY A 20 4.14 14.26 -4.83
N PHE A 21 4.38 15.44 -4.25
CA PHE A 21 3.67 15.87 -3.03
C PHE A 21 2.14 15.80 -3.15
N LYS A 22 1.55 16.14 -4.29
CA LYS A 22 0.09 16.09 -4.48
C LYS A 22 -0.49 14.67 -4.57
N GLU A 23 0.36 13.71 -4.89
CA GLU A 23 0.00 12.31 -5.12
C GLU A 23 0.33 11.42 -3.93
N ARG A 24 1.05 11.95 -2.93
CA ARG A 24 1.39 11.24 -1.70
C ARG A 24 0.13 10.81 -0.95
N ILE A 25 0.26 9.74 -0.16
CA ILE A 25 -0.77 9.34 0.80
C ILE A 25 -0.35 9.76 2.21
N VAL A 26 -1.32 10.00 3.08
CA VAL A 26 -1.08 10.50 4.44
C VAL A 26 -1.57 9.46 5.45
N GLY A 27 -0.65 8.97 6.27
CA GLY A 27 -0.93 8.13 7.42
C GLY A 27 -0.88 8.92 8.73
N TYR A 28 -1.48 8.36 9.77
CA TYR A 28 -1.43 8.86 11.13
C TYR A 28 -0.85 7.79 12.04
N GLN A 29 0.03 8.20 12.94
CA GLN A 29 0.64 7.30 13.91
C GLN A 29 0.51 7.89 15.31
N MET A 30 0.02 7.09 16.25
CA MET A 30 0.03 7.48 17.66
C MET A 30 1.41 7.23 18.25
N ARG A 31 2.05 8.28 18.78
CA ARG A 31 3.26 8.15 19.61
C ARG A 31 2.93 8.45 21.05
N GLU A 32 3.38 7.58 21.96
CA GLU A 32 3.05 7.64 23.40
C GLU A 32 3.31 9.01 24.05
N ARG A 33 4.35 9.74 23.59
CA ARG A 33 4.76 11.02 24.19
C ARG A 33 4.44 12.26 23.37
N SER A 34 4.06 12.09 22.10
CA SER A 34 3.89 13.21 21.16
C SER A 34 2.49 13.30 20.58
N GLY A 35 1.60 12.36 20.92
CA GLY A 35 0.25 12.29 20.39
C GLY A 35 0.22 11.81 18.93
N PRO A 36 -0.86 12.12 18.19
CA PRO A 36 -0.99 11.72 16.80
C PRO A 36 -0.03 12.52 15.91
N MET A 37 0.87 11.83 15.23
CA MET A 37 1.74 12.41 14.20
C MET A 37 1.23 12.06 12.81
N VAL A 38 1.21 13.07 11.95
CA VAL A 38 0.90 12.92 10.53
C VAL A 38 2.18 12.53 9.78
N LYS A 39 2.11 11.45 9.00
CA LYS A 39 3.22 10.98 8.15
C LYS A 39 2.79 11.06 6.69
N SER A 40 3.56 11.81 5.90
CA SER A 40 3.40 11.82 4.44
C SER A 40 4.23 10.68 3.84
N LEU A 41 3.62 9.88 2.97
CA LEU A 41 4.19 8.69 2.35
C LEU A 41 4.20 8.89 0.83
N TYR A 42 5.39 8.93 0.26
CA TYR A 42 5.70 9.28 -1.12
C TYR A 42 6.04 8.08 -2.00
N SER A 43 6.16 6.88 -1.44
CA SER A 43 6.37 5.68 -2.25
C SER A 43 5.48 4.53 -1.78
N PHE A 44 5.28 3.57 -2.68
CA PHE A 44 4.57 2.34 -2.34
C PHE A 44 5.27 1.58 -1.21
N GLU A 45 6.61 1.53 -1.24
CA GLU A 45 7.43 0.89 -0.21
C GLU A 45 7.26 1.57 1.15
N GLU A 46 7.22 2.91 1.21
CA GLU A 46 6.94 3.63 2.46
C GLU A 46 5.56 3.31 3.04
N VAL A 47 4.56 3.06 2.21
CA VAL A 47 3.22 2.63 2.66
C VAL A 47 3.27 1.22 3.24
N VAL A 48 3.96 0.28 2.58
CA VAL A 48 4.15 -1.08 3.10
C VAL A 48 4.88 -1.06 4.44
N ASP A 49 5.95 -0.27 4.55
CA ASP A 49 6.70 -0.12 5.80
C ASP A 49 5.86 0.53 6.89
N PHE A 50 5.04 1.52 6.53
CA PHE A 50 4.13 2.15 7.47
C PHE A 50 3.09 1.17 8.01
N LEU A 51 2.49 0.33 7.17
CA LEU A 51 1.53 -0.70 7.58
C LEU A 51 2.17 -1.82 8.43
N ASN A 52 3.50 -1.94 8.44
CA ASN A 52 4.25 -2.84 9.31
C ASN A 52 4.53 -2.27 10.72
N ASP A 53 4.22 -1.00 10.96
CA ASP A 53 4.45 -0.36 12.26
C ASP A 53 3.44 -0.88 13.31
N THR A 54 3.64 -0.49 14.57
CA THR A 54 2.90 -1.01 15.73
C THR A 54 1.44 -0.57 15.74
N PHE A 55 1.16 0.67 15.32
CA PHE A 55 -0.19 1.24 15.29
C PHE A 55 -0.39 2.20 14.10
N PRO A 56 -0.34 1.69 12.85
CA PRO A 56 -0.59 2.51 11.68
C PRO A 56 -2.08 2.82 11.57
N VAL A 57 -2.40 4.09 11.35
CA VAL A 57 -3.73 4.52 10.99
C VAL A 57 -3.69 5.08 9.58
N LEU A 58 -4.31 4.36 8.66
CA LEU A 58 -4.46 4.76 7.26
C LEU A 58 -5.92 4.62 6.88
N LYS A 59 -6.47 5.62 6.20
CA LYS A 59 -7.85 5.51 5.70
C LYS A 59 -7.85 4.60 4.47
N PHE A 60 -8.53 3.47 4.57
CA PHE A 60 -8.53 2.48 3.49
C PHE A 60 -9.17 2.99 2.20
N ASP A 61 -10.17 3.87 2.27
CA ASP A 61 -10.74 4.52 1.07
C ASP A 61 -9.72 5.39 0.34
N GLU A 62 -8.87 6.10 1.08
CA GLU A 62 -7.79 6.91 0.52
C GLU A 62 -6.71 6.02 -0.10
N LEU A 63 -6.37 4.89 0.56
CA LEU A 63 -5.44 3.90 0.01
C LEU A 63 -5.97 3.27 -1.28
N LYS A 64 -7.21 2.80 -1.30
CA LYS A 64 -7.85 2.23 -2.49
C LYS A 64 -7.79 3.20 -3.66
N ARG A 65 -8.21 4.45 -3.43
CA ARG A 65 -8.16 5.49 -4.46
C ARG A 65 -6.74 5.78 -4.93
N TRP A 66 -5.78 5.79 -4.02
CA TRP A 66 -4.37 6.00 -4.34
C TRP A 66 -3.82 4.89 -5.24
N LEU A 67 -4.11 3.63 -4.92
CA LEU A 67 -3.74 2.47 -5.74
C LEU A 67 -4.34 2.55 -7.14
N GLN A 68 -5.64 2.85 -7.23
CA GLN A 68 -6.34 2.93 -8.51
C GLN A 68 -5.89 4.12 -9.37
N VAL A 69 -5.71 5.31 -8.78
CA VAL A 69 -5.49 6.55 -9.54
C VAL A 69 -4.02 6.85 -9.75
N VAL A 70 -3.18 6.65 -8.72
CA VAL A 70 -1.76 7.04 -8.73
C VAL A 70 -0.90 5.87 -9.19
N MET A 71 -1.06 4.69 -8.58
CA MET A 71 -0.32 3.49 -8.95
C MET A 71 -0.86 2.82 -10.22
N LYS A 72 -2.10 3.14 -10.62
CA LYS A 72 -2.81 2.52 -11.76
C LYS A 72 -2.98 1.00 -11.61
N ASP A 73 -3.05 0.52 -10.36
CA ASP A 73 -3.15 -0.89 -10.03
C ASP A 73 -4.59 -1.22 -9.59
N GLU A 74 -5.47 -1.47 -10.58
CA GLU A 74 -6.89 -1.74 -10.34
C GLU A 74 -7.12 -3.08 -9.63
N GLU A 75 -6.31 -4.10 -9.95
CA GLU A 75 -6.39 -5.41 -9.31
C GLU A 75 -6.08 -5.31 -7.82
N LEU A 76 -4.97 -4.65 -7.46
CA LEU A 76 -4.62 -4.47 -6.06
C LEU A 76 -5.65 -3.61 -5.33
N ALA A 77 -6.17 -2.56 -5.97
CA ALA A 77 -7.22 -1.73 -5.38
C ALA A 77 -8.50 -2.55 -5.07
N LEU A 78 -8.90 -3.44 -5.97
CA LEU A 78 -10.04 -4.35 -5.76
C LEU A 78 -9.75 -5.34 -4.62
N LYS A 79 -8.59 -5.99 -4.60
CA LYS A 79 -8.23 -6.93 -3.53
C LYS A 79 -8.11 -6.26 -2.17
N VAL A 80 -7.66 -5.01 -2.12
CA VAL A 80 -7.67 -4.20 -0.89
C VAL A 80 -9.09 -3.92 -0.41
N GLU A 81 -10.01 -3.59 -1.32
CA GLU A 81 -11.44 -3.44 -0.97
C GLU A 81 -12.03 -4.73 -0.41
N GLU A 82 -11.81 -5.87 -1.07
CA GLU A 82 -12.21 -7.19 -0.57
C GLU A 82 -11.64 -7.47 0.84
N ALA A 83 -10.37 -7.12 1.08
CA ALA A 83 -9.73 -7.30 2.38
C ALA A 83 -10.34 -6.41 3.47
N VAL A 84 -10.77 -5.19 3.13
CA VAL A 84 -11.48 -4.30 4.06
C VAL A 84 -12.83 -4.88 4.45
N GLU A 85 -13.57 -5.41 3.48
CA GLU A 85 -14.87 -6.04 3.69
C GLU A 85 -14.79 -7.34 4.50
N GLN A 86 -13.74 -8.14 4.28
CA GLN A 86 -13.50 -9.41 4.97
C GLN A 86 -13.02 -9.22 6.41
N GLY A 87 -12.23 -8.18 6.69
CA GLY A 87 -11.68 -7.95 8.03
C GLY A 87 -12.73 -7.44 9.02
N HIS A 88 -12.80 -8.08 10.19
CA HIS A 88 -13.74 -7.70 11.26
C HIS A 88 -13.17 -6.62 12.18
N THR A 89 -11.84 -6.51 12.23
CA THR A 89 -11.12 -5.48 13.00
C THR A 89 -10.14 -4.70 12.11
N ASP A 90 -9.81 -3.47 12.50
CA ASP A 90 -8.82 -2.67 11.76
C ASP A 90 -7.44 -3.32 11.74
N TYR A 91 -7.09 -4.08 12.79
CA TYR A 91 -5.87 -4.89 12.82
C TYR A 91 -5.86 -5.96 11.73
N GLU A 92 -6.96 -6.72 11.59
CA GLU A 92 -7.08 -7.73 10.54
C GLU A 92 -7.06 -7.10 9.14
N ARG A 93 -7.81 -6.02 8.93
CA ARG A 93 -7.83 -5.28 7.65
C ARG A 93 -6.43 -4.81 7.29
N THR A 94 -5.74 -4.14 8.21
CA THR A 94 -4.36 -3.65 8.02
C THR A 94 -3.43 -4.80 7.67
N ARG A 95 -3.53 -5.93 8.38
CA ARG A 95 -2.72 -7.13 8.12
C ARG A 95 -2.95 -7.68 6.71
N LEU A 96 -4.20 -7.87 6.30
CA LEU A 96 -4.54 -8.41 4.98
C LEU A 96 -4.05 -7.48 3.86
N ILE A 97 -4.26 -6.17 4.01
CA ILE A 97 -3.80 -5.14 3.07
C ILE A 97 -2.28 -5.13 2.98
N ARG A 98 -1.59 -5.17 4.12
CA ARG A 98 -0.13 -5.22 4.17
C ARG A 98 0.41 -6.44 3.43
N ASP A 99 -0.20 -7.60 3.64
CA ASP A 99 0.23 -8.84 2.99
C ASP A 99 0.05 -8.74 1.45
N LEU A 100 -1.06 -8.18 0.97
CA LEU A 100 -1.28 -7.89 -0.47
C LEU A 100 -0.26 -6.91 -1.04
N MET A 101 -0.07 -5.77 -0.38
CA MET A 101 0.87 -4.76 -0.85
C MET A 101 2.31 -5.30 -0.82
N GLY A 102 2.68 -6.06 0.21
CA GLY A 102 3.96 -6.74 0.29
C GLY A 102 4.19 -7.72 -0.86
N GLU A 103 3.18 -8.53 -1.21
CA GLU A 103 3.22 -9.42 -2.37
C GLU A 103 3.47 -8.64 -3.66
N ARG A 104 2.70 -7.57 -3.93
CA ARG A 104 2.86 -6.74 -5.13
C ARG A 104 4.23 -6.08 -5.19
N LEU A 105 4.76 -5.59 -4.07
CA LEU A 105 6.10 -4.99 -4.01
C LEU A 105 7.18 -6.02 -4.39
N VAL A 106 7.06 -7.27 -3.91
CA VAL A 106 8.00 -8.34 -4.27
C VAL A 106 7.90 -8.69 -5.75
N GLN A 107 6.70 -8.81 -6.30
CA GLN A 107 6.49 -9.04 -7.74
C GLN A 107 7.18 -7.96 -8.59
N CYS A 108 6.94 -6.68 -8.28
CA CYS A 108 7.55 -5.56 -9.00
C CYS A 108 9.08 -5.57 -8.89
N LYS A 109 9.64 -5.83 -7.71
CA LYS A 109 11.10 -5.93 -7.49
C LYS A 109 11.72 -7.06 -8.31
N ASN A 110 11.03 -8.20 -8.43
CA ASN A 110 11.49 -9.33 -9.24
C ASN A 110 11.39 -9.03 -10.74
N ALA A 111 10.29 -8.43 -11.20
CA ALA A 111 10.12 -8.02 -12.59
C ALA A 111 11.25 -7.07 -13.05
N ARG A 112 11.67 -6.13 -12.18
CA ARG A 112 12.82 -5.24 -12.47
C ARG A 112 14.13 -6.00 -12.65
N ARG A 113 14.38 -7.04 -11.85
CA ARG A 113 15.61 -7.87 -11.95
C ARG A 113 15.64 -8.72 -13.22
N SER A 114 14.49 -9.19 -13.69
CA SER A 114 14.37 -9.94 -14.94
C SER A 114 14.51 -9.08 -16.21
N MET A 115 14.48 -7.74 -16.06
CA MET A 115 14.64 -6.78 -17.15
C MET A 115 16.05 -6.16 -17.23
N ALA A 116 16.93 -6.47 -16.27
CA ALA A 116 18.32 -6.01 -16.19
C ALA A 116 19.27 -7.08 -16.72
#